data_AF-A0A9N9ASW6-F1
#
_entry.id   AF-A0A9N9ASW6-F1
#
_cell.length_a   1.000
_cell.length_b   1.000
_cell.length_c   1.000
_cell.angle_alpha   90.00
_cell.angle_beta   90.00
_cell.angle_gamma   90.00
#
_symmetry.space_group_name_H-M   'P 1'
#
loop_
_entity.id
_entity.type
_entity.pdbx_description
1 polymer ?
#
loop_
_entity_poly.entity_id
_entity_poly.type
_entity_poly.pdbx_seq_one_letter_code
_entity_poly.pdbx_strand_id
1 'polypeptide(L)' 'MPDPIWVHFTQLEHIIRFKQKRRECNYCQQQINNALRAAYIYFRNCEQH' A
#
# COMPACT_ATOMS: atom_id res chain seq x y z
N MET A 1 -4.59 11.36 12.84
CA MET A 1 -5.44 10.74 11.80
C MET A 1 -4.54 9.98 10.84
N PRO A 2 -4.94 8.81 10.32
CA PRO A 2 -4.17 8.15 9.26
C PRO A 2 -4.07 9.07 8.03
N ASP A 3 -2.94 9.00 7.32
CA ASP A 3 -2.71 9.76 6.09
C ASP A 3 -3.75 9.42 5.02
N PRO A 4 -4.30 10.40 4.28
CA PRO A 4 -5.35 10.16 3.29
C PRO A 4 -4.94 9.19 2.19
N ILE A 5 -3.64 9.04 1.89
CA ILE A 5 -3.15 8.09 0.89
C ILE A 5 -3.65 6.66 1.14
N TRP A 6 -3.89 6.30 2.41
CA TRP A 6 -4.32 4.96 2.80
C TRP A 6 -5.73 4.59 2.33
N VAL A 7 -6.56 5.56 1.89
CA VAL A 7 -7.87 5.24 1.28
C VAL A 7 -7.71 4.43 -0.01
N HIS A 8 -6.56 4.55 -0.68
CA HIS A 8 -6.24 3.85 -1.92
C HIS A 8 -5.57 2.49 -1.69
N PHE A 9 -5.30 2.12 -0.43
CA PHE A 9 -4.58 0.91 -0.09
C PHE A 9 -5.27 0.09 1.00
N THR A 10 -5.67 -1.12 0.67
CA THR A 10 -6.21 -2.10 1.61
C THR A 10 -5.08 -2.69 2.46
N GLN A 11 -5.23 -2.71 3.79
CA GLN A 11 -4.27 -3.38 4.65
C GLN A 11 -4.46 -4.89 4.56
N LEU A 12 -3.42 -5.60 4.15
CA LEU A 12 -3.42 -7.06 4.17
C LEU A 12 -3.12 -7.53 5.60
N GLU A 13 -3.79 -8.61 6.02
CA GLU A 13 -3.52 -9.23 7.30
C GLU A 13 -2.05 -9.62 7.43
N HIS A 14 -1.55 -9.58 8.66
CA HIS A 14 -0.15 -9.87 8.95
C HIS A 14 0.15 -11.34 8.59
N ILE A 15 0.67 -11.57 7.39
CA ILE A 15 1.13 -12.90 6.98
C ILE A 15 2.31 -13.23 7.89
N ILE A 16 2.13 -14.19 8.81
CA ILE A 16 3.09 -14.56 9.88
C ILE A 16 4.51 -14.85 9.34
N ARG A 17 4.63 -15.24 8.06
CA ARG A 17 5.93 -15.45 7.37
C ARG A 17 6.67 -14.17 6.99
N PHE A 18 5.96 -13.06 6.79
CA PHE A 18 6.56 -11.78 6.46
C PHE A 18 6.50 -10.88 7.69
N LYS A 19 7.66 -10.54 8.26
CA LYS A 19 7.82 -9.61 9.40
C LYS A 19 7.22 -8.21 9.17
N GLN A 20 6.67 -7.91 8.01
CA GLN A 20 6.22 -6.58 7.61
C GLN A 20 4.73 -6.60 7.27
N LYS A 21 4.00 -5.60 7.79
CA LYS A 21 2.64 -5.29 7.36
C LYS A 21 2.69 -4.85 5.91
N ARG A 22 1.92 -5.52 5.05
CA ARG A 22 1.76 -5.16 3.63
C ARG A 22 0.42 -4.48 3.41
N ARG A 23 0.36 -3.67 2.36
CA ARG A 23 -0.87 -3.07 1.87
C ARG A 23 -0.98 -3.30 0.39
N GLU A 24 -2.19 -3.48 -0.10
CA GLU A 24 -2.48 -3.70 -1.51
C GLU A 24 -3.14 -2.46 -2.09
N CYS A 25 -2.70 -2.02 -3.26
CA CYS A 25 -3.34 -0.92 -3.96
C CYS A 25 -4.67 -1.36 -4.56
N ASN A 26 -5.73 -0.58 -4.31
CA ASN A 26 -7.08 -0.92 -4.74
C ASN A 26 -7.29 -0.86 -6.27
N TYR A 27 -6.41 -0.17 -7.01
CA TYR A 27 -6.55 0.01 -8.46
C TYR A 27 -5.91 -1.13 -9.28
N CYS A 28 -4.75 -1.59 -8.84
CA CYS A 28 -3.88 -2.48 -9.61
C CYS A 28 -3.49 -3.75 -8.85
N GLN A 29 -4.00 -3.92 -7.61
CA GLN A 29 -3.76 -5.08 -6.76
C GLN A 29 -2.27 -5.37 -6.44
N GLN A 30 -1.37 -4.41 -6.66
CA GLN A 30 0.02 -4.57 -6.24
C GLN A 30 0.17 -4.36 -4.74
N GLN A 31 1.03 -5.19 -4.14
CA GLN A 31 1.35 -5.13 -2.72
C GLN A 31 2.59 -4.27 -2.48
N ILE A 32 2.47 -3.32 -1.57
CA ILE A 32 3.54 -2.48 -1.05
C ILE A 32 3.77 -2.76 0.44
N ASN A 33 4.95 -2.37 0.93
CA ASN A 33 5.19 -2.34 2.37
C ASN A 33 4.35 -1.22 3.01
N ASN A 34 4.01 -1.35 4.30
CA ASN A 34 3.33 -0.33 5.10
C ASN A 34 4.26 0.86 5.43
N ALA A 35 4.81 1.51 4.40
CA ALA A 35 5.65 2.70 4.50
C ALA A 35 5.01 3.82 3.67
N LEU A 36 4.76 4.97 4.30
CA LEU A 36 4.15 6.15 3.63
C LEU A 36 4.90 6.55 2.36
N ARG A 37 6.24 6.56 2.42
CA ARG A 37 7.07 6.87 1.25
C ARG A 37 6.84 5.89 0.09
N ALA A 38 6.72 4.60 0.38
CA ALA A 38 6.42 3.60 -0.63
C ALA A 38 5.02 3.80 -1.21
N ALA A 39 4.03 4.14 -0.37
CA ALA A 39 2.66 4.42 -0.81
C ALA A 39 2.59 5.61 -1.77
N TYR A 40 3.25 6.73 -1.46
CA TYR A 40 3.26 7.91 -2.35
C TYR A 40 4.02 7.68 -3.66
N ILE A 41 5.17 7.00 -3.61
CA ILE A 41 5.93 6.65 -4.82
C ILE A 41 5.08 5.72 -5.70
N TYR A 42 4.47 4.72 -5.07
CA TYR A 42 3.62 3.76 -5.78
C TYR A 42 2.40 4.45 -6.39
N PHE A 43 1.68 5.25 -5.61
CA PHE A 43 0.47 5.93 -6.07
C PHE A 43 0.73 6.84 -7.28
N ARG A 44 1.81 7.64 -7.26
CA ARG A 44 2.19 8.46 -8.42
C ARG A 44 2.48 7.63 -9.68
N ASN A 45 3.12 6.48 -9.53
CA ASN A 45 3.42 5.59 -10.66
C ASN A 45 2.17 4.82 -11.12
N CYS A 46 1.24 4.53 -10.19
CA CYS A 46 0.02 3.80 -10.47
C CYS A 46 -1.04 4.66 -11.19
N GLU A 47 -1.08 5.97 -10.94
CA GLU A 47 -1.96 6.92 -11.66
C GLU A 47 -1.67 7.01 -13.17
N GLN A 48 -0.55 6.43 -13.64
CA GLN A 48 -0.18 6.39 -15.06
C GLN A 48 -0.64 5.12 -15.80
N HIS A 49 -1.36 4.21 -15.15
CA HIS A 49 -1.93 2.98 -15.73
C HIS A 49 -3.46 3.02 -15.71
#